data_AF-A0A973JHG2-F1
#
_entry.id   AF-A0A973JHG2-F1
#
_cell.length_a   1.000
_cell.length_b   1.000
_cell.length_c   1.000
_cell.angle_alpha   90.00
_cell.angle_beta   90.00
_cell.angle_gamma   90.00
#
_symmetry.space_group_name_H-M   'P 1'
#
loop_
_entity.id
_entity.type
_entity.pdbx_description
1 polymer ?
#
loop_
_entity_poly.entity_id
_entity_poly.type
_entity_poly.pdbx_seq_one_letter_code
_entity_poly.pdbx_strand_id
1 'polypeptide(L)' 'VALAWLLAQHESIVPIPGTTKVHRLEENAGALDLELAPQDLHELTEASGRIDLSGDRYPEHMQRWIDR' A
#
# COMPACT_ATOMS: atom_id res chain seq x y z
N VAL A 1 -9.05 1.21 4.83
CA VAL A 1 -8.34 0.20 5.66
C VAL A 1 -6.88 0.05 5.26
N ALA A 2 -6.55 -0.43 4.05
CA ALA A 2 -5.15 -0.66 3.67
C ALA A 2 -4.24 0.59 3.77
N LEU A 3 -4.72 1.75 3.33
CA LEU A 3 -3.97 3.02 3.46
C LEU A 3 -3.78 3.43 4.93
N ALA A 4 -4.79 3.24 5.78
CA ALA A 4 -4.71 3.54 7.21
C ALA A 4 -3.68 2.63 7.91
N TRP A 5 -3.70 1.33 7.59
CA TRP A 5 -2.68 0.39 8.04
C TRP A 5 -1.28 0.80 7.59
N LEU A 6 -1.11 1.13 6.30
CA LEU A 6 0.19 1.53 5.74
C LEU A 6 0.76 2.79 6.42
N LEU A 7 -0.09 3.78 6.71
CA LEU A 7 0.28 5.00 7.43
C LEU A 7 0.66 4.72 8.89
N ALA A 8 0.07 3.71 9.52
CA ALA A 8 0.37 3.32 10.90
C ALA A 8 1.73 2.60 11.06
N GLN A 9 2.33 2.10 9.96
CA GLN A 9 3.57 1.32 10.05
C GLN A 9 4.80 2.17 10.42
N HIS A 10 4.88 3.41 9.94
CA HIS A 10 5.99 4.33 10.25
C HIS A 10 5.65 5.77 9.86
N GLU A 11 6.06 6.74 10.67
CA GLU A 11 5.78 8.18 10.45
C GLU A 11 6.35 8.73 9.14
N SER A 12 7.40 8.11 8.60
CA SER A 12 8.04 8.53 7.35
C SER A 12 7.38 7.96 6.09
N ILE A 13 6.30 7.19 6.22
CA ILE A 13 5.60 6.60 5.07
C ILE A 13 4.60 7.61 4.52
N VAL A 14 4.80 8.02 3.26
CA VAL A 14 3.89 8.91 2.53
C VAL A 14 3.34 8.15 1.32
N PRO A 15 2.11 7.59 1.39
CA PRO A 15 1.53 6.86 0.28
C PRO A 15 1.10 7.83 -0.83
N ILE A 16 1.27 7.41 -2.09
CA ILE A 16 0.86 8.18 -3.28
C ILE A 16 -0.21 7.38 -4.02
N PRO A 17 -1.43 7.22 -3.47
CA PRO A 17 -2.45 6.40 -4.10
C PRO A 17 -2.97 7.08 -5.38
N GLY A 18 -2.83 6.40 -6.51
CA GLY A 18 -3.40 6.83 -7.78
C GLY A 18 -4.83 6.31 -7.95
N THR A 19 -5.74 7.16 -8.43
CA THR A 19 -7.10 6.77 -8.82
C THR A 19 -7.63 7.65 -9.95
N THR A 20 -8.54 7.12 -10.76
CA THR A 20 -9.22 7.84 -11.84
C THR A 20 -10.64 8.30 -11.45
N LYS A 21 -11.12 7.92 -10.26
CA LYS A 21 -12.50 8.17 -9.82
C LYS A 21 -12.52 9.09 -8.60
N VAL A 22 -13.33 10.14 -8.63
CA VAL A 22 -13.42 11.14 -7.54
C VAL A 22 -13.85 10.53 -6.21
N HIS A 23 -14.89 9.67 -6.20
CA HIS A 23 -15.32 9.01 -4.95
C HIS A 23 -14.22 8.14 -4.32
N ARG A 24 -13.26 7.63 -5.12
CA ARG A 24 -12.12 6.88 -4.59
C ARG A 24 -11.05 7.79 -4.02
N LEU A 25 -10.90 9.01 -4.53
CA LEU A 25 -10.05 10.01 -3.92
C LEU A 25 -10.57 10.34 -2.50
N GLU A 26 -11.87 10.55 -2.37
CA GLU A 26 -12.53 10.81 -1.07
C GLU A 26 -12.36 9.64 -0.11
N GLU A 27 -12.60 8.40 -0.57
CA GLU A 27 -12.37 7.18 0.21
C GLU A 27 -10.90 7.04 0.66
N ASN A 28 -9.95 7.32 -0.23
CA ASN A 28 -8.52 7.26 0.08
C ASN A 28 -8.12 8.33 1.11
N ALA A 29 -8.67 9.54 1.01
CA ALA A 29 -8.41 10.62 1.96
C ALA A 29 -8.98 10.29 3.34
N GLY A 30 -10.18 9.69 3.41
CA GLY A 30 -10.80 9.25 4.65
C GLY A 30 -10.02 8.15 5.39
N ALA A 31 -8.99 7.55 4.79
CA ALA A 31 -8.10 6.64 5.49
C ALA A 31 -7.32 7.32 6.63
N LEU A 32 -7.15 8.65 6.59
CA LEU A 32 -6.51 9.42 7.65
C LEU A 32 -7.34 9.49 8.94
N ASP A 33 -8.66 9.39 8.81
CA ASP A 33 -9.60 9.47 9.94
C ASP A 33 -9.86 8.09 10.58
N LEU A 34 -9.29 7.02 10.02
CA LEU A 34 -9.51 5.67 10.48
C LEU A 34 -8.44 5.25 11.50
N GLU A 35 -8.82 5.19 12.77
CA GLU A 35 -8.00 4.59 13.82
C GLU A 35 -8.19 3.07 13.83
N LEU A 36 -7.08 2.33 13.72
CA LEU A 36 -7.06 0.87 13.80
C LEU A 36 -6.66 0.45 15.21
N ALA A 37 -7.37 -0.52 15.78
CA ALA A 37 -6.99 -1.07 17.07
C ALA A 37 -5.64 -1.80 16.96
N PRO A 38 -4.85 -1.90 18.03
CA PRO A 38 -3.58 -2.64 18.02
C PRO A 38 -3.73 -4.09 17.55
N GLN A 39 -4.87 -4.72 17.86
CA GLN A 39 -5.21 -6.08 17.42
C GLN A 39 -5.39 -6.14 15.90
N ASP A 40 -6.15 -5.19 15.34
CA ASP A 40 -6.39 -5.12 13.89
C ASP A 40 -5.07 -4.87 13.13
N LEU A 41 -4.20 -3.99 13.64
CA LEU A 41 -2.89 -3.73 13.06
C LEU A 41 -2.02 -4.99 13.04
N HIS A 42 -2.06 -5.77 14.13
CA HIS A 42 -1.32 -7.03 14.22
C HIS A 42 -1.85 -8.06 13.21
N GLU A 43 -3.18 -8.25 13.15
CA GLU A 43 -3.81 -9.17 12.21
C GLU A 43 -3.54 -8.81 10.74
N LEU A 44 -3.62 -7.52 10.39
CA LEU A 44 -3.34 -7.02 9.04
C LEU A 44 -1.87 -7.20 8.66
N THR A 45 -0.95 -6.98 9.60
CA THR A 45 0.49 -7.17 9.37
C THR A 45 0.82 -8.64 9.14
N GLU A 46 0.30 -9.52 10.00
CA GLU A 46 0.44 -10.97 9.87
C GLU A 46 -0.15 -11.50 8.56
N ALA A 47 -1.35 -11.03 8.19
CA ALA A 47 -1.98 -11.42 6.93
C ALA A 47 -1.16 -10.96 5.72
N SER A 48 -0.63 -9.74 5.75
CA SER A 48 0.18 -9.18 4.67
C SER A 48 1.52 -9.92 4.51
N GLY A 49 2.15 -10.33 5.62
CA GLY A 49 3.42 -11.07 5.60
C GLY A 49 3.33 -12.49 5.02
N ARG A 50 2.14 -13.06 4.90
CA ARG A 50 1.90 -14.39 4.30
C ARG A 50 1.85 -14.37 2.77
N ILE A 51 1.86 -13.18 2.17
CA ILE A 51 1.79 -13.03 0.72
C ILE A 51 3.19 -13.26 0.14
N ASP A 52 3.38 -14.37 -0.57
CA ASP A 52 4.59 -14.64 -1.33
C ASP A 52 4.60 -13.79 -2.61
N LEU A 53 5.44 -12.76 -2.63
CA LEU A 53 5.60 -11.88 -3.79
C LEU A 53 6.61 -12.50 -4.76
N SER A 54 6.09 -13.26 -5.73
CA SER A 54 6.86 -13.79 -6.84
C SER A 54 6.62 -12.98 -8.12
N GLY A 55 7.70 -12.50 -8.75
CA GLY A 55 7.65 -11.76 -10.01
C GLY A 55 8.73 -10.70 -10.13
N ASP A 56 9.24 -10.51 -11.34
CA ASP A 56 10.22 -9.47 -11.62
C ASP A 56 9.58 -8.08 -11.53
N ARG A 57 10.35 -7.09 -11.03
CA ARG A 57 9.90 -5.69 -10.93
C ARG A 57 9.43 -5.14 -12.27
N TYR A 58 10.07 -5.56 -13.36
CA TYR A 58 9.69 -5.21 -14.71
C TYR A 58 9.65 -6.48 -15.57
N PRO A 59 8.74 -6.55 -16.55
CA PRO A 59 8.86 -7.52 -17.63
C PRO A 59 10.24 -7.42 -18.29
N GLU A 60 10.84 -8.54 -18.69
CA GLU A 60 12.20 -8.58 -19.27
C GLU A 60 12.44 -7.54 -20.38
N HIS A 61 11.42 -7.28 -21.21
CA HIS A 61 11.52 -6.31 -22.29
C HIS A 61 11.62 -4.85 -21.83
N MET A 62 11.07 -4.52 -20.65
CA MET A 62 11.20 -3.20 -20.00
C MET A 62 12.52 -3.09 -19.23
N GLN A 63 12.98 -4.20 -18.61
CA GLN A 63 14.26 -4.25 -17.89
C GLN A 63 15.44 -3.81 -18.76
N ARG A 64 15.44 -4.21 -20.05
CA ARG A 64 16.46 -3.81 -21.04
C ARG A 64 16.61 -2.32 -21.29
N TRP A 65 15.60 -1.50 -20.97
CA TRP A 65 15.65 -0.05 -21.15
C TRP A 65 16.24 0.70 -19.95
N ILE A 66 16.29 0.05 -18.78
CA ILE A 66 16.83 0.62 -17.55
C ILE A 66 18.35 0.45 -17.49
N ASP A 67 18.87 -0.66 -18.01
CA ASP A 67 20.31 -0.99 -17.99
C ASP A 67 21.12 -0.29 -19.11
N ARG A 68 20.62 0.82 -19.67
CA ARG A 68 21.23 1.55 -20.81
C ARG A 68 21.63 2.96 -20.42
#